data_AF-A0A354A0M3-F1
#
_entry.id   AF-A0A354A0M3-F1
#
_cell.length_a   1.000
_cell.length_b   1.000
_cell.length_c   1.000
_cell.angle_alpha   90.00
_cell.angle_beta   90.00
_cell.angle_gamma   90.00
#
_symmetry.space_group_name_H-M   'P 1'
#
loop_
_entity.id
_entity.type
_entity.pdbx_description
1 polymer ?
#
loop_
_entity_poly.entity_id
_entity_poly.type
_entity_poly.pdbx_seq_one_letter_code
_entity_poly.pdbx_strand_id
1 'polypeptide(L)'
;DIFGLSRNVFAAIGMVCLVAGAANTPISASIMAVELFGPRVAPYAAVACVISFLMTGHRSVYPSQVLSISKTTSITVEKGKEMKDIENVDFKPRDGSISGSIMKGIEKMKKEK
;
A
#
# COMPACT_ATOMS: atom_id res chain seq x y z
N ASP A 1 -27.86 -0.07 7.10
CA ASP A 1 -26.52 0.08 6.47
C ASP A 1 -25.67 1.06 7.28
N ILE A 2 -24.44 0.70 7.67
CA ILE A 2 -23.58 1.44 8.62
C ILE A 2 -23.19 2.86 8.13
N PHE A 3 -23.20 3.09 6.82
CA PHE A 3 -22.73 4.34 6.19
C PHE A 3 -23.74 4.95 5.20
N GLY A 4 -25.00 4.49 5.19
CA GLY A 4 -26.04 5.02 4.29
C GLY A 4 -25.84 4.73 2.80
N LEU A 5 -24.85 3.93 2.42
CA LEU A 5 -24.60 3.46 1.05
C LEU A 5 -24.99 1.99 0.89
N SER A 6 -25.27 1.57 -0.35
CA SER A 6 -25.67 0.20 -0.64
C SER A 6 -24.48 -0.77 -0.51
N ARG A 7 -24.78 -2.00 -0.10
CA ARG A 7 -23.79 -3.10 -0.01
C ARG A 7 -23.05 -3.35 -1.34
N ASN A 8 -23.74 -3.16 -2.47
CA ASN A 8 -23.16 -3.35 -3.80
C ASN A 8 -22.03 -2.34 -4.09
N VAL A 9 -22.16 -1.10 -3.63
CA VAL A 9 -21.11 -0.07 -3.79
C VAL A 9 -19.86 -0.47 -3.01
N PHE A 10 -20.03 -0.95 -1.77
CA PHE A 10 -18.89 -1.42 -0.97
C PHE A 10 -18.23 -2.67 -1.56
N ALA A 11 -19.00 -3.60 -2.11
CA ALA A 11 -18.47 -4.77 -2.79
C ALA A 11 -17.63 -4.38 -4.03
N ALA A 12 -18.14 -3.45 -4.85
CA ALA A 12 -17.41 -2.92 -5.99
C ALA A 12 -16.09 -2.24 -5.57
N ILE A 13 -16.13 -1.36 -4.57
CA ILE A 13 -14.93 -0.69 -4.04
C ILE A 13 -13.94 -1.74 -3.49
N GLY A 14 -14.41 -2.72 -2.72
CA GLY A 14 -13.58 -3.77 -2.14
C GLY A 14 -12.87 -4.61 -3.19
N MET A 15 -13.58 -5.03 -4.24
CA MET A 15 -12.99 -5.79 -5.36
C MET A 15 -11.85 -5.00 -6.01
N VAL A 16 -12.09 -3.75 -6.40
CA VAL A 16 -11.09 -2.96 -7.13
C VAL A 16 -9.91 -2.58 -6.23
N CYS A 17 -10.17 -2.27 -4.97
CA CYS A 17 -9.17 -1.98 -3.95
C CYS A 17 -8.24 -3.17 -3.68
N LEU A 18 -8.78 -4.39 -3.67
CA LEU A 18 -8.00 -5.63 -3.59
C LEU A 18 -7.05 -5.75 -4.78
N VAL A 19 -7.54 -5.53 -6.00
CA VAL A 19 -6.73 -5.58 -7.22
C VAL A 19 -5.62 -4.52 -7.18
N ALA A 20 -5.94 -3.28 -6.81
CA ALA A 20 -4.97 -2.19 -6.72
C ALA A 20 -3.81 -2.51 -5.77
N GLY A 21 -4.10 -3.08 -4.60
CA GLY A 21 -3.10 -3.46 -3.60
C GLY A 21 -2.33 -4.71 -4.00
N ALA A 22 -3.04 -5.78 -4.35
CA ALA A 22 -2.43 -7.07 -4.67
C ALA A 22 -1.57 -7.03 -5.93
N ALA A 23 -2.02 -6.33 -6.98
CA ALA A 23 -1.26 -6.14 -8.22
C ALA A 23 -0.35 -4.89 -8.18
N ASN A 24 -0.43 -4.09 -7.12
CA ASN A 24 0.36 -2.87 -6.96
C ASN A 24 0.21 -1.89 -8.16
N THR A 25 -1.02 -1.73 -8.68
CA THR A 25 -1.38 -0.95 -9.89
C THR A 25 -2.63 -0.07 -9.67
N PRO A 26 -2.57 0.95 -8.80
CA PRO A 26 -3.74 1.72 -8.38
C PRO A 26 -4.39 2.53 -9.51
N ILE A 27 -3.61 2.98 -10.50
CA ILE A 27 -4.14 3.74 -11.65
C ILE A 27 -4.99 2.83 -12.54
N SER A 28 -4.44 1.68 -12.93
CA SER A 28 -5.15 0.70 -13.75
C SER A 28 -6.42 0.18 -13.05
N ALA A 29 -6.33 -0.08 -11.74
CA ALA A 29 -7.50 -0.46 -10.95
C ALA A 29 -8.56 0.66 -10.89
N SER A 30 -8.16 1.92 -10.79
CA SER A 30 -9.10 3.05 -10.81
C SER A 30 -9.84 3.18 -12.15
N ILE A 31 -9.16 2.94 -13.27
CA ILE A 31 -9.78 2.90 -14.60
C ILE A 31 -10.75 1.71 -14.69
N MET A 32 -10.33 0.54 -14.22
CA MET A 32 -11.18 -0.66 -14.16
C MET A 32 -12.46 -0.43 -13.35
N ALA A 33 -12.43 0.34 -12.26
CA ALA A 33 -13.64 0.73 -11.53
C ALA A 33 -14.64 1.51 -12.39
N VAL A 34 -14.15 2.44 -13.20
CA VAL A 34 -14.99 3.24 -14.12
C VAL A 34 -15.64 2.33 -15.15
N GLU A 35 -14.87 1.42 -15.75
CA GLU A 35 -15.33 0.51 -16.81
C GLU A 35 -16.37 -0.50 -16.30
N LEU A 36 -16.15 -1.09 -15.12
CA LEU A 36 -17.01 -2.15 -14.58
C LEU A 36 -18.25 -1.63 -13.87
N PHE A 37 -18.12 -0.52 -13.13
CA PHE A 37 -19.17 -0.05 -12.20
C PHE A 37 -19.67 1.37 -12.50
N GLY A 38 -19.13 1.98 -13.56
CA GLY A 38 -19.50 3.31 -14.01
C GLY A 38 -18.79 4.45 -13.26
N PRO A 39 -18.86 5.67 -13.81
CA PRO A 39 -18.09 6.82 -13.31
C PRO A 39 -18.54 7.30 -11.91
N ARG A 40 -19.76 6.94 -11.47
CA ARG A 40 -20.29 7.37 -10.16
C ARG A 40 -19.54 6.75 -8.99
N VAL A 41 -19.00 5.53 -9.12
CA VAL A 41 -18.24 4.87 -8.05
C VAL A 41 -16.75 5.26 -8.06
N ALA A 42 -16.27 5.74 -9.21
CA ALA A 42 -14.85 5.93 -9.48
C ALA A 42 -14.10 6.81 -8.47
N PRO A 43 -14.66 7.96 -7.99
CA PRO A 43 -13.95 8.77 -6.99
C PRO A 43 -13.69 8.02 -5.68
N TYR A 44 -14.69 7.26 -5.21
CA TYR A 44 -14.56 6.46 -3.98
C TYR A 44 -13.60 5.29 -4.18
N ALA A 45 -13.71 4.59 -5.30
CA ALA A 45 -12.83 3.48 -5.64
C ALA A 45 -11.37 3.94 -5.80
N ALA A 46 -11.12 5.07 -6.46
CA ALA A 46 -9.77 5.59 -6.67
C ALA A 46 -9.07 5.93 -5.35
N VAL A 47 -9.74 6.62 -4.43
CA VAL A 47 -9.18 6.91 -3.10
C VAL A 47 -8.88 5.61 -2.34
N ALA A 48 -9.82 4.66 -2.33
CA ALA A 48 -9.62 3.36 -1.69
C ALA A 48 -8.45 2.58 -2.31
N CYS A 49 -8.30 2.59 -3.64
CA CYS A 49 -7.21 1.96 -4.36
C CYS A 49 -5.85 2.54 -3.97
N VAL A 50 -5.74 3.87 -3.85
CA VAL A 50 -4.50 4.53 -3.40
C VAL A 50 -4.17 4.13 -1.97
N ILE A 51 -5.15 4.10 -1.06
CA ILE A 51 -4.93 3.67 0.33
C ILE A 51 -4.44 2.22 0.38
N SER A 52 -5.07 1.31 -0.37
CA SER A 52 -4.66 -0.09 -0.48
C SER A 52 -3.25 -0.25 -1.03
N PHE A 53 -2.95 0.44 -2.12
CA PHE A 53 -1.61 0.51 -2.69
C PHE A 53 -0.57 0.96 -1.65
N LEU A 54 -0.87 2.01 -0.87
CA LEU A 54 0.05 2.47 0.18
C LEU A 54 0.22 1.43 1.30
N MET A 55 -0.86 0.77 1.71
CA MET A 55 -0.85 -0.20 2.82
C MET A 55 -0.17 -1.51 2.49
N THR A 56 -0.27 -1.98 1.24
CA THR A 56 0.40 -3.20 0.78
C THR A 56 1.93 -3.05 0.68
N GLY A 57 2.44 -1.82 0.64
CA GLY A 57 3.87 -1.55 0.59
C GLY A 57 4.48 -2.03 -0.73
N HIS A 58 5.60 -2.74 -0.68
CA HIS A 58 6.30 -3.22 -1.88
C HIS A 58 5.88 -4.62 -2.32
N ARG A 59 4.80 -5.18 -1.77
CA ARG A 59 4.32 -6.51 -2.14
C ARG A 59 3.46 -6.45 -3.40
N SER A 60 3.56 -7.50 -4.21
CA SER A 60 2.67 -7.74 -5.35
C SER A 60 2.53 -9.23 -5.57
N VAL A 61 1.45 -9.64 -6.23
CA VAL A 61 1.26 -10.99 -6.75
C VAL A 61 2.12 -11.28 -7.99
N TYR A 62 2.81 -10.26 -8.53
CA TYR A 62 3.71 -10.38 -9.66
C TYR A 62 5.19 -10.31 -9.21
N PRO A 63 5.89 -11.45 -9.05
CA PRO A 63 7.29 -11.45 -8.60
C PRO A 63 8.24 -10.74 -9.56
N SER A 64 7.90 -10.71 -10.85
CA SER A 64 8.65 -10.03 -11.91
C SER A 64 8.38 -8.53 -12.01
N GLN A 65 7.51 -7.97 -11.16
CA GLN A 65 7.24 -6.54 -11.18
C GLN A 65 8.50 -5.77 -10.78
N VAL A 66 8.93 -4.84 -11.63
CA VAL A 66 10.08 -3.97 -11.35
C VAL A 66 9.67 -2.85 -10.40
N LEU A 67 10.39 -2.70 -9.29
CA LEU A 67 10.10 -1.68 -8.30
C LEU A 67 10.73 -0.33 -8.67
N SER A 68 9.91 0.62 -9.10
CA SER A 68 10.37 1.97 -9.49
C SER A 68 10.31 3.01 -8.37
N ILE A 69 9.31 2.90 -7.48
CA ILE A 69 9.01 3.92 -6.48
C ILE A 69 9.01 3.36 -5.06
N SER A 70 9.54 4.14 -4.11
CA SER A 70 9.36 3.85 -2.69
C SER A 70 8.06 4.49 -2.20
N LYS A 71 7.26 3.75 -1.43
CA LYS A 71 5.98 4.23 -0.88
C LYS A 71 6.14 4.89 0.48
N THR A 72 7.28 4.70 1.14
CA THR A 72 7.55 5.25 2.47
C THR A 72 9.04 5.54 2.62
N THR A 73 9.37 6.63 3.31
CA THR A 73 10.76 6.98 3.61
C THR A 73 11.38 6.04 4.65
N SER A 74 10.56 5.32 5.41
CA SER A 74 11.05 4.47 6.49
C SER A 74 11.56 3.10 6.02
N ILE A 75 11.30 2.74 4.76
CA ILE A 75 11.71 1.46 4.17
C ILE A 75 12.59 1.77 2.96
N THR A 76 13.84 1.34 3.05
CA THR A 76 14.80 1.44 1.95
C THR A 76 14.82 0.13 1.20
N VAL A 77 14.58 0.20 -0.10
CA VAL A 77 14.54 -0.93 -1.03
C VAL A 77 15.29 -0.55 -2.28
N GLU A 78 16.01 -1.50 -2.85
CA GLU A 78 16.69 -1.32 -4.12
C GLU A 78 15.65 -1.15 -5.24
N LYS A 79 15.72 0.00 -5.92
CA LYS A 79 14.86 0.28 -7.07
C LYS A 79 15.45 -0.31 -8.34
N GLY A 80 14.60 -0.56 -9.34
CA GLY A 80 15.01 -1.08 -10.65
C GLY A 80 15.22 -2.59 -10.69
N LYS A 81 15.05 -3.31 -9.57
CA LYS A 81 15.01 -4.77 -9.52
C LYS A 81 13.57 -5.29 -9.56
N GLU A 82 13.40 -6.52 -10.02
CA GLU A 82 12.15 -7.26 -9.86
C GLU A 82 11.91 -7.56 -8.38
N MET A 83 10.64 -7.65 -7.96
CA MET A 83 10.29 -7.90 -6.55
C MET A 83 10.92 -9.17 -5.98
N LYS A 84 11.07 -10.22 -6.78
CA LYS A 84 11.69 -11.49 -6.37
C LYS A 84 13.18 -11.36 -6.04
N ASP A 85 13.85 -10.35 -6.60
CA ASP A 85 15.30 -10.13 -6.48
C ASP A 85 15.63 -9.09 -5.38
N ILE A 86 14.62 -8.63 -4.63
CA ILE A 86 14.79 -7.73 -3.48
C ILE A 86 15.13 -8.56 -2.25
N GLU A 87 16.42 -8.72 -1.96
CA GLU A 87 16.90 -9.48 -0.80
C GLU A 87 16.95 -8.63 0.48
N ASN A 88 17.30 -7.35 0.35
CA ASN A 88 17.53 -6.45 1.48
C ASN A 88 16.42 -5.40 1.59
N VAL A 89 15.60 -5.52 2.64
CA VAL A 89 14.63 -4.51 3.06
C VAL A 89 15.13 -3.87 4.34
N ASP A 90 15.69 -2.67 4.21
CA ASP A 90 16.32 -1.98 5.33
C ASP A 90 15.34 -0.99 5.96
N PHE A 91 15.01 -1.18 7.24
CA PHE A 91 14.07 -0.31 7.96
C PHE A 91 14.84 0.79 8.70
N LYS A 92 14.67 2.02 8.25
CA LYS A 92 15.24 3.21 8.90
C LYS A 92 14.09 4.12 9.32
N PRO A 93 13.65 4.10 10.60
CA PRO A 93 12.53 4.90 11.02
C PRO A 93 12.83 6.39 10.80
N ARG A 94 11.86 7.13 10.25
CA ARG A 94 11.98 8.57 10.04
C ARG A 94 12.18 9.30 11.36
N ASP A 95 13.05 10.31 11.39
CA ASP A 95 13.22 11.17 12.56
C ASP A 95 11.90 11.83 12.97
N GLY A 96 11.62 11.79 14.28
CA GLY A 96 10.35 12.27 14.85
C GLY A 96 9.12 11.39 14.57
N SER A 97 9.26 10.23 13.92
CA SER A 97 8.16 9.27 13.78
C SER A 97 7.86 8.53 15.09
N ILE A 98 6.59 8.15 15.28
CA ILE A 98 6.16 7.30 16.40
C ILE A 98 6.99 6.00 16.43
N SER A 99 7.23 5.39 15.27
CA SER A 99 8.11 4.23 15.13
C SER A 99 9.53 4.50 15.61
N GLY A 100 10.08 5.69 15.32
CA GLY A 100 11.41 6.08 15.79
C GLY A 100 11.46 6.26 17.30
N SER A 101 10.44 6.88 17.91
CA SER A 101 10.34 7.03 19.37
C SER A 101 10.22 5.68 20.08
N ILE A 102 9.43 4.75 19.55
CA ILE A 102 9.30 3.39 20.07
C ILE A 102 10.65 2.66 19.96
N MET A 103 11.32 2.75 18.81
CA MET A 103 12.62 2.09 18.59
C MET A 103 13.69 2.62 19.54
N LYS A 104 13.79 3.94 19.73
CA LYS A 104 14.69 4.56 20.72
C LYS A 104 14.39 4.09 22.15
N GLY A 105 13.11 3.94 22.50
CA GLY A 105 12.70 3.39 23.80
C GLY A 105 13.15 1.94 24.01
N ILE A 106 12.97 1.09 22.98
CA ILE A 106 13.43 -0.31 23.02
C ILE A 106 14.95 -0.39 23.12
N GLU A 107 15.69 0.38 22.32
CA GLU A 107 17.15 0.43 22.36
C GLU A 107 17.66 0.86 23.75
N LYS A 108 17.01 1.85 24.38
CA LYS A 108 17.35 2.28 25.74
C LYS A 108 17.16 1.15 26.76
N MET A 109 16.03 0.44 26.73
CA MET A 109 15.79 -0.73 27.60
C MET A 109 16.77 -1.88 27.36
N LYS A 110 17.26 -2.05 26.12
CA LYS A 110 18.27 -3.06 25.77
C LYS A 110 19.68 -2.70 26.27
N LYS A 111 19.94 -1.41 26.51
CA LYS A 111 21.24 -0.88 26.94
C LYS A 111 21.36 -0.74 28.47
N GLU A 112 20.22 -0.68 29.17
CA GLU A 112 20.11 -0.70 30.64
C GLU A 112 20.04 -2.13 31.22
N LYS A 113 19.90 -3.17 30.37
CA LYS A 113 20.11 -4.58 30.71
C LYS A 113 21.52 -5.02 30.37
#